data_AF-K2BAI1-F1
#
_entry.id   AF-K2BAI1-F1
#
_cell.length_a   1.000
_cell.length_b   1.000
_cell.length_c   1.000
_cell.angle_alpha   90.00
_cell.angle_beta   90.00
_cell.angle_gamma   90.00
#
_symmetry.space_group_name_H-M   'P 1'
#
loop_
_entity.id
_entity.type
_entity.pdbx_description
1 polymer ?
#
loop_
_entity_poly.entity_id
_entity_poly.type
_entity_poly.pdbx_seq_one_letter_code
_entity_poly.pdbx_strand_id
1 'polypeptide(L)'
;MIKTAAINIKHLLLVGITIFPLLITSQVQAQTASPSPAASPSAAPSNAVTFPIPDLGNCENKGECLAFCDDPVNYNSCVEFAKQKNFYIPDKVLSADETLWKQTQTDLGCNSQESCLNLCSQPENQDKCDGFAKDEGLIGGYVQEPDNPDFIDQAKVNLGCDSAQSCSSFCDQPGNAQKCSEFAKQVGLLGGQVTQGPGGCASEGTCKSYCSDPNNFEQCKPFSPPNTPFQGPGGCTDSSSCRSHCEQNPDDCRSYSPGSNGRYVPIACPNGQFFGPGGACTSNDKTNEASSCAQGGQYWSGSSCQTTPPPGIDPKAGGAFFQSRADMGGCQTPGE
;
A
#
# COMPACT_ATOMS: atom_id res chain seq x y z
N MET A 1 -15.69 61.81 25.42
CA MET A 1 -16.25 61.35 26.70
C MET A 1 -15.37 60.23 27.22
N ILE A 2 -14.64 60.51 28.30
CA ILE A 2 -13.73 59.58 28.97
C ILE A 2 -14.52 58.89 30.08
N LYS A 3 -14.48 57.56 30.18
CA LYS A 3 -14.86 56.82 31.39
C LYS A 3 -13.86 55.72 31.68
N THR A 4 -13.28 55.84 32.86
CA THR A 4 -12.28 55.01 33.54
C THR A 4 -12.95 53.82 34.24
N ALA A 5 -12.25 52.68 34.36
CA ALA A 5 -12.47 51.66 35.39
C ALA A 5 -11.09 51.03 35.70
N ALA A 6 -10.44 51.38 36.81
CA ALA A 6 -10.59 50.86 38.18
C ALA A 6 -9.91 49.48 38.38
N ILE A 7 -8.70 49.49 38.93
CA ILE A 7 -7.99 48.32 39.48
C ILE A 7 -7.93 48.48 41.00
N ASN A 8 -8.33 47.44 41.73
CA ASN A 8 -8.50 47.43 43.18
C ASN A 8 -7.25 46.86 43.86
N ILE A 9 -6.68 47.62 44.79
CA ILE A 9 -5.47 47.31 45.58
C ILE A 9 -5.89 47.01 47.02
N LYS A 10 -5.71 45.76 47.45
CA LYS A 10 -5.58 45.29 48.85
C LYS A 10 -4.79 43.98 48.76
N HIS A 11 -3.71 43.68 49.47
CA HIS A 11 -3.13 44.24 50.67
C HIS A 11 -1.60 44.11 50.61
N LEU A 12 -0.95 45.19 50.98
CA LEU A 12 0.45 45.29 51.36
C LEU A 12 0.57 44.84 52.82
N LEU A 13 1.47 43.92 53.15
CA LEU A 13 2.06 43.82 54.50
C LEU A 13 3.50 43.31 54.41
N LEU A 14 4.42 44.23 54.72
CA LEU A 14 5.86 44.07 54.91
C LEU A 14 6.17 43.34 56.22
N VAL A 15 7.17 42.44 56.20
CA VAL A 15 8.24 42.26 57.21
C VAL A 15 9.34 41.45 56.47
N GLY A 16 10.64 41.74 56.43
CA GLY A 16 11.52 42.57 57.25
C GLY A 16 12.82 41.78 57.45
N ILE A 17 13.85 42.10 56.66
CA ILE A 17 15.30 42.11 56.95
C ILE A 17 15.89 40.94 57.76
N THR A 18 16.89 40.24 57.20
CA THR A 18 18.24 40.14 57.80
C THR A 18 19.25 39.56 56.81
N ILE A 19 20.29 40.35 56.54
CA ILE A 19 21.49 39.97 55.79
C ILE A 19 22.50 39.46 56.82
N PHE A 20 23.03 38.26 56.63
CA PHE A 20 24.25 37.80 57.29
C PHE A 20 25.15 37.08 56.27
N PRO A 21 26.42 37.50 56.09
CA PRO A 21 27.32 36.90 55.13
C PRO A 21 28.05 35.71 55.77
N LEU A 22 28.04 34.55 55.11
CA LEU A 22 28.93 33.44 55.49
C LEU A 22 29.70 32.96 54.26
N LEU A 23 30.97 33.34 54.23
CA LEU A 23 32.02 32.76 53.41
C LEU A 23 32.30 31.32 53.89
N ILE A 24 32.12 30.34 53.02
CA ILE A 24 32.87 29.08 53.10
C ILE A 24 33.27 28.68 51.68
N THR A 25 34.57 28.74 51.43
CA THR A 25 35.22 28.24 50.22
C THR A 25 35.37 26.73 50.29
N SER A 26 35.07 26.09 49.15
CA SER A 26 35.62 24.84 48.62
C SER A 26 35.47 23.57 49.46
N GLN A 27 34.76 22.58 48.92
CA GLN A 27 35.38 21.39 48.30
C GLN A 27 34.47 20.81 47.21
N VAL A 28 35.10 20.42 46.11
CA VAL A 28 34.49 19.83 44.92
C VAL A 28 34.29 18.34 45.17
N GLN A 29 33.04 17.88 45.08
CA GLN A 29 32.73 16.51 44.72
C GLN A 29 31.77 16.55 43.53
N ALA A 30 32.26 16.09 42.38
CA ALA A 30 31.42 15.75 41.25
C ALA A 30 30.62 14.49 41.63
N GLN A 31 29.34 14.66 41.89
CA GLN A 31 28.36 13.58 41.96
C GLN A 31 27.31 13.86 40.88
N THR A 32 27.14 12.88 40.00
CA THR A 32 26.14 12.83 38.92
C THR A 32 24.74 12.88 39.53
N ALA A 33 24.01 13.97 39.28
CA ALA A 33 22.60 14.06 39.62
C ALA A 33 21.77 13.24 38.62
N SER A 34 21.12 12.20 39.16
CA SER A 34 19.96 11.54 38.55
C SER A 34 18.77 12.51 38.42
N PRO A 35 17.79 12.17 37.56
CA PRO A 35 16.95 13.14 36.85
C PRO A 35 15.83 13.76 37.68
N SER A 36 15.52 15.00 37.33
CA SER A 36 14.26 15.68 37.65
C SER A 36 13.05 14.85 37.19
N PRO A 37 11.90 14.86 37.90
CA PRO A 37 10.70 14.17 37.44
C PRO A 37 10.30 14.68 36.06
N ALA A 38 10.22 13.75 35.11
CA ALA A 38 9.81 14.01 33.75
C ALA A 38 8.49 14.78 33.74
N ALA A 39 8.50 15.96 33.12
CA ALA A 39 7.29 16.47 32.50
C ALA A 39 6.82 15.38 31.52
N SER A 40 5.62 14.86 31.76
CA SER A 40 4.97 13.90 30.88
C SER A 40 5.06 14.40 29.44
N PRO A 41 5.52 13.59 28.48
CA PRO A 41 5.38 13.95 27.08
C PRO A 41 3.88 14.05 26.80
N SER A 42 3.42 15.26 26.51
CA SER A 42 2.15 15.45 25.82
C SER A 42 2.25 14.69 24.51
N ALA A 43 1.46 13.61 24.39
CA ALA A 43 1.36 12.83 23.18
C ALA A 43 0.85 13.75 22.06
N ALA A 44 1.75 14.14 21.16
CA ALA A 44 1.38 14.69 19.87
C ALA A 44 0.53 13.66 19.10
N PRO A 45 -0.44 14.09 18.26
CA PRO A 45 -1.27 13.16 17.51
C PRO A 45 -0.40 12.29 16.59
N SER A 46 -0.68 10.98 16.59
CA SER A 46 0.05 9.87 15.96
C SER A 46 0.08 9.87 14.42
N ASN A 47 -0.22 10.99 13.78
CA ASN A 47 -0.42 11.08 12.32
C ASN A 47 0.81 11.63 11.58
N ALA A 48 1.95 11.78 12.28
CA ALA A 48 3.19 12.24 11.66
C ALA A 48 3.74 11.15 10.72
N VAL A 49 3.75 11.47 9.42
CA VAL A 49 4.37 10.67 8.36
C VAL A 49 5.78 11.21 8.12
N THR A 50 6.77 10.33 8.16
CA THR A 50 8.17 10.65 7.88
C THR A 50 8.55 9.97 6.57
N PHE A 51 9.17 10.73 5.66
CA PHE A 51 9.65 10.25 4.37
C PHE A 51 11.15 9.91 4.41
N PRO A 52 11.65 9.01 3.53
CA PRO A 52 10.88 8.15 2.62
C PRO A 52 10.06 7.09 3.37
N ILE A 53 8.97 6.59 2.77
CA ILE A 53 8.10 5.57 3.37
C ILE A 53 8.46 4.20 2.79
N PRO A 54 9.20 3.33 3.50
CA PRO A 54 9.65 2.04 2.94
C PRO A 54 8.51 1.13 2.53
N ASP A 55 7.43 1.11 3.31
CA ASP A 55 6.24 0.27 3.06
C ASP A 55 5.46 0.69 1.80
N LEU A 56 5.66 1.92 1.30
CA LEU A 56 5.01 2.45 0.10
C LEU A 56 6.02 2.66 -1.04
N GLY A 57 6.97 1.74 -1.18
CA GLY A 57 7.94 1.77 -2.26
C GLY A 57 9.02 2.84 -2.12
N ASN A 58 9.29 3.30 -0.90
CA ASN A 58 10.24 4.38 -0.58
C ASN A 58 9.89 5.75 -1.20
N CYS A 59 8.59 6.05 -1.38
CA CYS A 59 8.16 7.38 -1.83
C CYS A 59 8.72 8.50 -0.93
N GLU A 60 9.27 9.55 -1.53
CA GLU A 60 10.03 10.60 -0.83
C GLU A 60 9.17 11.79 -0.38
N ASN A 61 7.93 11.87 -0.87
CA ASN A 61 6.99 12.93 -0.53
C ASN A 61 5.53 12.48 -0.72
N LYS A 62 4.59 13.32 -0.25
CA LYS A 62 3.14 13.05 -0.32
C LYS A 62 2.67 12.75 -1.75
N GLY A 63 3.15 13.50 -2.75
CA GLY A 63 2.72 13.34 -4.14
C GLY A 63 3.13 11.98 -4.71
N GLU A 64 4.36 11.56 -4.46
CA GLU A 64 4.85 10.24 -4.87
C GLU A 64 4.10 9.10 -4.17
N CYS A 65 3.80 9.23 -2.88
CA CYS A 65 3.05 8.21 -2.16
C CYS A 65 1.59 8.12 -2.63
N LEU A 66 0.97 9.26 -2.97
CA LEU A 66 -0.36 9.27 -3.59
C LEU A 66 -0.33 8.58 -4.94
N ALA A 67 0.62 8.93 -5.81
CA ALA A 67 0.78 8.28 -7.11
C ALA A 67 1.05 6.76 -6.99
N PHE A 68 1.79 6.33 -5.96
CA PHE A 68 1.97 4.92 -5.63
C PHE A 68 0.63 4.28 -5.23
N CYS A 69 -0.14 4.92 -4.35
CA CYS A 69 -1.41 4.40 -3.84
C CYS A 69 -2.59 4.47 -4.83
N ASP A 70 -2.51 5.36 -5.82
CA ASP A 70 -3.50 5.47 -6.89
C ASP A 70 -3.46 4.28 -7.84
N ASP A 71 -2.39 3.48 -7.82
CA ASP A 71 -2.38 2.22 -8.54
C ASP A 71 -3.12 1.13 -7.75
N PRO A 72 -4.17 0.50 -8.32
CA PRO A 72 -4.96 -0.50 -7.60
C PRO A 72 -4.16 -1.69 -7.07
N VAL A 73 -3.02 -2.04 -7.69
CA VAL A 73 -2.19 -3.14 -7.18
C VAL A 73 -1.54 -2.80 -5.85
N ASN A 74 -1.27 -1.52 -5.58
CA ASN A 74 -0.64 -1.07 -4.34
C ASN A 74 -1.66 -0.80 -3.22
N TYR A 75 -2.95 -0.99 -3.49
CA TYR A 75 -4.05 -0.71 -2.55
C TYR A 75 -3.81 -1.35 -1.17
N ASN A 76 -3.47 -2.64 -1.11
CA ASN A 76 -3.27 -3.34 0.16
C ASN A 76 -2.15 -2.70 1.00
N SER A 77 -1.01 -2.35 0.40
CA SER A 77 0.11 -1.70 1.10
C SER A 77 -0.30 -0.32 1.64
N CYS A 78 -1.08 0.44 0.86
CA CYS A 78 -1.58 1.75 1.27
C CYS A 78 -2.62 1.66 2.40
N VAL A 79 -3.52 0.67 2.34
CA VAL A 79 -4.49 0.40 3.41
C VAL A 79 -3.78 0.01 4.70
N GLU A 80 -2.79 -0.88 4.65
CA GLU A 80 -2.04 -1.32 5.82
C GLU A 80 -1.24 -0.19 6.44
N PHE A 81 -0.56 0.61 5.63
CA PHE A 81 0.15 1.80 6.10
C PHE A 81 -0.79 2.81 6.76
N ALA A 82 -1.93 3.10 6.13
CA ALA A 82 -2.92 4.01 6.68
C ALA A 82 -3.51 3.51 8.00
N LYS A 83 -3.72 2.19 8.14
CA LYS A 83 -4.16 1.56 9.40
C LYS A 83 -3.08 1.69 10.48
N GLN A 84 -1.83 1.40 10.14
CA GLN A 84 -0.69 1.53 11.06
C GLN A 84 -0.53 2.96 11.58
N LYS A 85 -0.78 3.95 10.73
CA LYS A 85 -0.73 5.38 11.06
C LYS A 85 -2.05 5.95 11.60
N ASN A 86 -3.07 5.10 11.79
CA ASN A 86 -4.38 5.45 12.34
C ASN A 86 -5.12 6.55 11.57
N PHE A 87 -4.91 6.64 10.25
CA PHE A 87 -5.68 7.54 9.38
C PHE A 87 -6.46 6.80 8.28
N TYR A 88 -6.45 5.47 8.27
CA TYR A 88 -7.28 4.69 7.35
C TYR A 88 -8.76 4.95 7.60
N ILE A 89 -9.43 5.42 6.56
CA ILE A 89 -10.88 5.55 6.50
C ILE A 89 -11.37 4.37 5.65
N PRO A 90 -12.14 3.42 6.20
CA PRO A 90 -12.64 2.29 5.44
C PRO A 90 -13.58 2.76 4.33
N ASP A 91 -13.27 2.36 3.09
CA ASP A 91 -14.14 2.55 1.95
C ASP A 91 -15.34 1.60 2.08
N LYS A 92 -16.51 2.19 2.39
CA LYS A 92 -17.77 1.47 2.56
C LYS A 92 -18.26 0.81 1.26
N VAL A 93 -17.88 1.33 0.10
CA VAL A 93 -18.25 0.81 -1.22
C VAL A 93 -17.45 -0.45 -1.52
N LEU A 94 -16.14 -0.41 -1.33
CA LEU A 94 -15.27 -1.58 -1.56
C LEU A 94 -15.56 -2.73 -0.58
N SER A 95 -16.00 -2.42 0.64
CA SER A 95 -16.41 -3.44 1.61
C SER A 95 -17.79 -4.05 1.34
N ALA A 96 -18.49 -3.65 0.28
CA ALA A 96 -19.86 -4.06 -0.02
C ALA A 96 -20.79 -3.93 1.20
N ASP A 97 -20.73 -2.79 1.88
CA ASP A 97 -21.46 -2.56 3.12
C ASP A 97 -22.98 -2.67 2.89
N GLU A 98 -23.64 -3.63 3.56
CA GLU A 98 -25.07 -3.91 3.39
C GLU A 98 -25.95 -2.77 3.92
N THR A 99 -25.47 -2.03 4.92
CA THR A 99 -26.19 -0.87 5.49
C THR A 99 -26.15 0.28 4.51
N LEU A 100 -24.97 0.57 3.95
CA LEU A 100 -24.81 1.55 2.88
C LEU A 100 -25.68 1.19 1.67
N TRP A 101 -25.74 -0.09 1.28
CA TRP A 101 -26.55 -0.50 0.14
C TRP A 101 -28.05 -0.26 0.37
N LYS A 102 -28.58 -0.58 1.56
CA LYS A 102 -29.97 -0.28 1.93
C LYS A 102 -30.26 1.22 1.96
N GLN A 103 -29.30 2.00 2.46
CA GLN A 103 -29.40 3.46 2.50
C GLN A 103 -29.40 4.04 1.07
N THR A 104 -28.53 3.53 0.19
CA THR A 104 -28.46 3.88 -1.24
C THR A 104 -29.82 3.66 -1.91
N GLN A 105 -30.44 2.49 -1.69
CA GLN A 105 -31.75 2.16 -2.24
C GLN A 105 -32.86 3.09 -1.72
N THR A 106 -32.78 3.47 -0.45
CA THR A 106 -33.78 4.32 0.21
C THR A 106 -33.66 5.77 -0.24
N ASP A 107 -32.44 6.33 -0.23
CA ASP A 107 -32.22 7.74 -0.44
C ASP A 107 -32.13 8.09 -1.92
N LEU A 108 -31.41 7.26 -2.71
CA LEU A 108 -31.27 7.49 -4.15
C LEU A 108 -32.41 6.88 -4.96
N GLY A 109 -33.01 5.77 -4.50
CA GLY A 109 -34.11 5.10 -5.20
C GLY A 109 -33.68 4.18 -6.34
N CYS A 110 -32.38 3.94 -6.50
CA CYS A 110 -31.82 2.98 -7.44
C CYS A 110 -31.63 1.61 -6.77
N ASN A 111 -31.63 0.51 -7.53
CA ASN A 111 -31.63 -0.86 -6.99
C ASN A 111 -30.59 -1.79 -7.63
N SER A 112 -29.67 -1.23 -8.40
CA SER A 112 -28.54 -1.91 -9.04
C SER A 112 -27.44 -0.90 -9.29
N GLN A 113 -26.18 -1.36 -9.40
CA GLN A 113 -25.06 -0.50 -9.76
C GLN A 113 -25.35 0.31 -11.03
N GLU A 114 -25.88 -0.34 -12.07
CA GLU A 114 -26.23 0.31 -13.33
C GLU A 114 -27.34 1.36 -13.18
N SER A 115 -28.39 1.08 -12.40
CA SER A 115 -29.47 2.06 -12.18
C SER A 115 -28.98 3.25 -11.34
N CYS A 116 -28.08 3.04 -10.39
CA CYS A 116 -27.47 4.12 -9.61
C CYS A 116 -26.54 4.98 -10.47
N LEU A 117 -25.73 4.35 -11.33
CA LEU A 117 -24.88 5.07 -12.30
C LEU A 117 -25.71 5.90 -13.27
N ASN A 118 -26.79 5.33 -13.82
CA ASN A 118 -27.69 6.05 -14.72
C ASN A 118 -28.44 7.20 -14.01
N LEU A 119 -28.78 7.04 -12.73
CA LEU A 119 -29.38 8.11 -11.94
C LEU A 119 -28.37 9.25 -11.73
N CYS A 120 -27.17 8.93 -11.23
CA CYS A 120 -26.18 9.94 -10.85
C CYS A 120 -25.40 10.54 -12.03
N SER A 121 -25.49 9.94 -13.23
CA SER A 121 -24.95 10.55 -14.45
C SER A 121 -25.84 11.67 -15.02
N GLN A 122 -27.08 11.77 -14.55
CA GLN A 122 -28.01 12.83 -14.95
C GLN A 122 -27.72 14.12 -14.15
N PRO A 123 -27.48 15.26 -14.82
CA PRO A 123 -27.19 16.54 -14.15
C PRO A 123 -28.23 16.95 -13.11
N GLU A 124 -29.51 16.68 -13.37
CA GLU A 124 -30.62 16.96 -12.46
C GLU A 124 -30.56 16.19 -11.13
N ASN A 125 -29.78 15.11 -11.04
CA ASN A 125 -29.61 14.29 -9.85
C ASN A 125 -28.26 14.51 -9.16
N GLN A 126 -27.38 15.38 -9.68
CA GLN A 126 -26.04 15.58 -9.11
C GLN A 126 -26.09 15.98 -7.64
N ASP A 127 -26.81 17.06 -7.30
CA ASP A 127 -26.91 17.54 -5.91
C ASP A 127 -27.37 16.44 -4.93
N LYS A 128 -28.27 15.57 -5.40
CA LYS A 128 -28.79 14.45 -4.62
C LYS A 128 -27.72 13.37 -4.41
N CYS A 129 -27.01 12.98 -5.46
CA CYS A 129 -25.96 11.98 -5.40
C CYS A 129 -24.74 12.47 -4.62
N ASP A 130 -24.37 13.74 -4.77
CA ASP A 130 -23.27 14.38 -4.03
C ASP A 130 -23.61 14.54 -2.54
N GLY A 131 -24.86 14.91 -2.23
CA GLY A 131 -25.37 14.95 -0.87
C GLY A 131 -25.27 13.57 -0.20
N PHE A 132 -25.74 12.53 -0.89
CA PHE A 132 -25.64 11.14 -0.41
C PHE A 132 -24.19 10.70 -0.20
N ALA A 133 -23.31 10.93 -1.18
CA ALA A 133 -21.90 10.56 -1.08
C ALA A 133 -21.21 11.27 0.10
N LYS A 134 -21.53 12.55 0.31
CA LYS A 134 -21.02 13.34 1.43
C LYS A 134 -21.52 12.83 2.79
N ASP A 135 -22.82 12.59 2.91
CA ASP A 135 -23.45 12.13 4.15
C ASP A 135 -22.94 10.75 4.55
N GLU A 136 -22.71 9.88 3.57
CA GLU A 136 -22.16 8.55 3.78
C GLU A 136 -20.63 8.50 3.87
N GLY A 137 -19.94 9.63 3.62
CA GLY A 137 -18.48 9.70 3.62
C GLY A 137 -17.85 8.80 2.57
N LEU A 138 -18.51 8.64 1.42
CA LEU A 138 -18.01 7.84 0.30
C LEU A 138 -16.81 8.51 -0.33
N ILE A 139 -15.72 7.75 -0.44
CA ILE A 139 -14.50 8.17 -1.09
C ILE A 139 -14.67 7.92 -2.58
N GLY A 140 -14.65 8.98 -3.39
CA GLY A 140 -15.04 8.91 -4.80
C GLY A 140 -16.44 9.49 -5.00
N GLY A 141 -16.50 10.54 -5.79
CA GLY A 141 -17.63 11.44 -5.98
C GLY A 141 -17.09 12.70 -6.65
N TYR A 142 -17.98 13.51 -7.23
CA TYR A 142 -17.61 14.73 -7.95
C TYR A 142 -16.63 15.55 -7.10
N VAL A 143 -15.47 15.89 -7.68
CA VAL A 143 -14.44 16.67 -6.97
C VAL A 143 -15.12 17.97 -6.56
N GLN A 144 -14.97 18.35 -5.29
CA GLN A 144 -15.68 19.46 -4.65
C GLN A 144 -15.58 20.82 -5.38
N GLU A 145 -14.70 20.92 -6.39
CA GLU A 145 -14.53 22.07 -7.27
C GLU A 145 -14.14 21.62 -8.69
N PRO A 146 -15.08 21.14 -9.52
CA PRO A 146 -14.82 20.97 -10.95
C PRO A 146 -14.72 22.33 -11.65
N ASP A 147 -15.26 23.38 -11.01
CA ASP A 147 -15.12 24.79 -11.33
C ASP A 147 -13.92 25.43 -10.61
N ASN A 148 -12.97 24.64 -10.09
CA ASN A 148 -11.72 25.20 -9.58
C ASN A 148 -11.11 26.05 -10.71
N PRO A 149 -10.91 27.37 -10.53
CA PRO A 149 -10.52 28.25 -11.61
C PRO A 149 -9.16 27.87 -12.20
N ASP A 150 -8.25 27.32 -11.39
CA ASP A 150 -6.95 26.83 -11.88
C ASP A 150 -7.12 25.60 -12.77
N PHE A 151 -8.05 24.70 -12.45
CA PHE A 151 -8.36 23.53 -13.29
C PHE A 151 -9.06 23.93 -14.59
N ILE A 152 -9.99 24.88 -14.54
CA ILE A 152 -10.70 25.39 -15.73
C ILE A 152 -9.73 26.12 -16.67
N ASP A 153 -8.81 26.93 -16.15
CA ASP A 153 -7.79 27.60 -16.96
C ASP A 153 -6.87 26.58 -17.64
N GLN A 154 -6.47 25.51 -16.93
CA GLN A 154 -5.71 24.41 -17.52
C GLN A 154 -6.53 23.60 -18.52
N ALA A 155 -7.81 23.34 -18.26
CA ALA A 155 -8.69 22.61 -19.16
C ALA A 155 -8.94 23.38 -20.46
N LYS A 156 -9.02 24.71 -20.39
CA LYS A 156 -9.18 25.57 -21.57
C LYS A 156 -8.00 25.48 -22.52
N VAL A 157 -6.79 25.34 -21.97
CA VAL A 157 -5.56 25.17 -22.75
C VAL A 157 -5.43 23.74 -23.27
N ASN A 158 -5.66 22.73 -22.43
CA ASN A 158 -5.32 21.34 -22.73
C ASN A 158 -6.45 20.54 -23.40
N LEU A 159 -7.71 20.84 -23.07
CA LEU A 159 -8.90 20.15 -23.56
C LEU A 159 -9.79 21.03 -24.47
N GLY A 160 -9.62 22.35 -24.41
CA GLY A 160 -10.42 23.30 -25.21
C GLY A 160 -11.82 23.55 -24.65
N CYS A 161 -12.07 23.20 -23.39
CA CYS A 161 -13.31 23.41 -22.67
C CYS A 161 -13.09 24.48 -21.58
N ASP A 162 -14.09 25.33 -21.29
CA ASP A 162 -13.93 26.52 -20.45
C ASP A 162 -14.92 26.58 -19.26
N SER A 163 -15.52 25.44 -18.95
CA SER A 163 -16.39 25.22 -17.79
C SER A 163 -16.44 23.73 -17.47
N ALA A 164 -16.70 23.36 -16.22
CA ALA A 164 -16.85 21.97 -15.81
C ALA A 164 -17.83 21.19 -16.72
N GLN A 165 -18.95 21.82 -17.05
CA GLN A 165 -19.98 21.24 -17.92
C GLN A 165 -19.46 20.98 -19.34
N SER A 166 -18.77 21.96 -19.94
CA SER A 166 -18.18 21.78 -21.28
C SER A 166 -17.06 20.74 -21.29
N CYS A 167 -16.30 20.64 -20.19
CA CYS A 167 -15.24 19.65 -20.03
C CYS A 167 -15.80 18.24 -19.85
N SER A 168 -16.85 18.07 -19.03
CA SER A 168 -17.56 16.80 -18.90
C SER A 168 -18.10 16.35 -20.26
N SER A 169 -18.82 17.23 -20.96
CA SER A 169 -19.40 16.92 -22.27
C SER A 169 -18.34 16.53 -23.31
N PHE A 170 -17.16 17.15 -23.25
CA PHE A 170 -16.01 16.78 -24.07
C PHE A 170 -15.46 15.40 -23.67
N CYS A 171 -15.29 15.14 -22.38
CA CYS A 171 -14.71 13.92 -21.84
C CYS A 171 -15.64 12.69 -21.90
N ASP A 172 -16.95 12.89 -21.95
CA ASP A 172 -17.96 11.83 -22.13
C ASP A 172 -17.91 11.22 -23.53
N GLN A 173 -17.26 11.89 -24.49
CA GLN A 173 -17.03 11.34 -25.81
C GLN A 173 -15.90 10.30 -25.76
N PRO A 174 -16.13 9.04 -26.19
CA PRO A 174 -15.11 7.99 -26.11
C PRO A 174 -13.78 8.33 -26.80
N GLY A 175 -13.83 9.12 -27.88
CA GLY A 175 -12.63 9.56 -28.60
C GLY A 175 -11.72 10.51 -27.82
N ASN A 176 -12.22 11.11 -26.72
CA ASN A 176 -11.49 12.06 -25.89
C ASN A 176 -11.01 11.45 -24.56
N ALA A 177 -11.37 10.19 -24.28
CA ALA A 177 -11.10 9.53 -23.01
C ALA A 177 -9.62 9.58 -22.61
N GLN A 178 -8.70 9.35 -23.55
CA GLN A 178 -7.26 9.41 -23.27
C GLN A 178 -6.81 10.81 -22.86
N LYS A 179 -7.16 11.85 -23.62
CA LYS A 179 -6.78 13.25 -23.31
C LYS A 179 -7.35 13.72 -21.97
N CYS A 180 -8.59 13.34 -21.67
CA CYS A 180 -9.22 13.65 -20.39
C CYS A 180 -8.56 12.91 -19.22
N SER A 181 -8.10 11.68 -19.43
CA SER A 181 -7.34 10.93 -18.42
C SER A 181 -5.97 11.55 -18.18
N GLU A 182 -5.30 12.05 -19.22
CA GLU A 182 -4.03 12.77 -19.10
C GLU A 182 -4.19 14.10 -18.34
N PHE A 183 -5.24 14.87 -18.66
CA PHE A 183 -5.59 16.07 -17.91
C PHE A 183 -5.90 15.76 -16.44
N ALA A 184 -6.73 14.76 -16.17
CA ALA A 184 -7.08 14.37 -14.80
C ALA A 184 -5.83 14.03 -13.98
N LYS A 185 -4.89 13.26 -14.55
CA LYS A 185 -3.58 12.99 -13.94
C LYS A 185 -2.77 14.26 -13.69
N GLN A 186 -2.75 15.18 -14.65
CA GLN A 186 -1.98 16.42 -14.55
C GLN A 186 -2.46 17.33 -13.41
N VAL A 187 -3.78 17.44 -13.22
CA VAL A 187 -4.37 18.32 -12.20
C VAL A 187 -4.74 17.60 -10.90
N GLY A 188 -4.45 16.30 -10.80
CA GLY A 188 -4.74 15.49 -9.61
C GLY A 188 -6.24 15.23 -9.41
N LEU A 189 -7.04 15.24 -10.48
CA LEU A 189 -8.43 14.80 -10.44
C LEU A 189 -8.48 13.27 -10.47
N LEU A 190 -9.29 12.69 -9.59
CA LEU A 190 -9.57 11.26 -9.60
C LEU A 190 -10.53 10.95 -10.77
N GLY A 191 -10.04 10.31 -11.84
CA GLY A 191 -10.86 9.93 -13.01
C GLY A 191 -10.07 9.61 -14.29
N GLY A 192 -10.76 9.04 -15.29
CA GLY A 192 -10.21 8.66 -16.61
C GLY A 192 -10.41 7.19 -16.98
N GLN A 193 -10.28 6.84 -18.27
CA GLN A 193 -10.16 5.44 -18.68
C GLN A 193 -8.81 4.91 -18.17
N VAL A 194 -8.84 4.22 -17.03
CA VAL A 194 -7.74 3.34 -16.64
C VAL A 194 -7.75 2.14 -17.58
N THR A 195 -6.76 2.06 -18.46
CA THR A 195 -6.44 0.78 -19.10
C THR A 195 -5.95 -0.13 -17.99
N GLN A 196 -6.86 -0.98 -17.48
CA GLN A 196 -6.54 -1.93 -16.42
C GLN A 196 -5.86 -3.14 -17.04
N GLY A 197 -4.63 -3.40 -16.59
CA GLY A 197 -3.95 -4.65 -16.86
C GLY A 197 -4.33 -5.75 -15.87
N PRO A 198 -3.58 -6.86 -15.84
CA PRO A 198 -3.84 -7.95 -14.91
C PRO A 198 -3.79 -7.45 -13.45
N GLY A 199 -4.73 -7.91 -12.62
CA GLY A 199 -4.84 -7.44 -11.23
C GLY A 199 -5.35 -6.00 -11.06
N GLY A 200 -5.78 -5.33 -12.14
CA GLY A 200 -6.28 -3.96 -12.08
C GLY A 200 -5.20 -2.87 -12.14
N CYS A 201 -3.94 -3.23 -12.43
CA CYS A 201 -2.84 -2.27 -12.56
C CYS A 201 -3.14 -1.18 -13.60
N ALA A 202 -2.77 0.07 -13.30
CA ALA A 202 -3.12 1.23 -14.10
C ALA A 202 -1.95 1.81 -14.92
N SER A 203 -0.75 1.25 -14.79
CA SER A 203 0.45 1.69 -15.51
C SER A 203 1.32 0.51 -15.96
N GLU A 204 2.14 0.69 -17.00
CA GLU A 204 3.07 -0.37 -17.45
C GLU A 204 4.02 -0.83 -16.33
N GLY A 205 4.53 0.10 -15.52
CA GLY A 205 5.47 -0.21 -14.44
C GLY A 205 4.82 -1.04 -13.32
N THR A 206 3.59 -0.71 -12.94
CA THR A 206 2.84 -1.44 -11.91
C THR A 206 2.29 -2.75 -12.44
N CYS A 207 1.92 -2.83 -13.72
CA CYS A 207 1.58 -4.10 -14.36
C CYS A 207 2.79 -5.04 -14.45
N LYS A 208 3.98 -4.54 -14.81
CA LYS A 208 5.22 -5.32 -14.76
C LYS A 208 5.53 -5.81 -13.34
N SER A 209 5.35 -4.95 -12.35
CA SER A 209 5.55 -5.30 -10.94
C SER A 209 4.52 -6.35 -10.49
N TYR A 210 3.24 -6.19 -10.82
CA TYR A 210 2.19 -7.17 -10.53
C TYR A 210 2.48 -8.54 -11.15
N CYS A 211 2.91 -8.56 -12.41
CA CYS A 211 3.29 -9.78 -13.12
C CYS A 211 4.67 -10.32 -12.73
N SER A 212 5.42 -9.61 -11.90
CA SER A 212 6.63 -10.14 -11.26
C SER A 212 6.32 -11.09 -10.10
N ASP A 213 5.11 -11.04 -9.55
CA ASP A 213 4.66 -12.04 -8.56
C ASP A 213 4.28 -13.34 -9.29
N PRO A 214 4.96 -14.47 -9.03
CA PRO A 214 4.64 -15.75 -9.66
C PRO A 214 3.22 -16.26 -9.31
N ASN A 215 2.59 -15.75 -8.25
CA ASN A 215 1.20 -16.04 -7.92
C ASN A 215 0.21 -15.43 -8.92
N ASN A 216 0.61 -14.41 -9.66
CA ASN A 216 -0.23 -13.71 -10.63
C ASN A 216 -0.05 -14.22 -12.06
N PHE A 217 0.77 -15.25 -12.28
CA PHE A 217 1.12 -15.78 -13.59
C PHE A 217 -0.10 -16.07 -14.48
N GLU A 218 -1.10 -16.77 -13.96
CA GLU A 218 -2.31 -17.12 -14.74
C GLU A 218 -3.11 -15.89 -15.16
N GLN A 219 -3.10 -14.83 -14.34
CA GLN A 219 -3.76 -13.57 -14.66
C GLN A 219 -2.95 -12.75 -15.68
N CYS A 220 -1.62 -12.87 -15.67
CA CYS A 220 -0.72 -12.10 -16.52
C CYS A 220 -0.46 -12.70 -17.90
N LYS A 221 -0.50 -14.04 -18.03
CA LYS A 221 -0.25 -14.75 -19.28
C LYS A 221 -1.07 -14.21 -20.47
N PRO A 222 -2.38 -13.88 -20.34
CA PRO A 222 -3.18 -13.34 -21.46
C PRO A 222 -2.73 -11.96 -21.96
N PHE A 223 -1.95 -11.22 -21.18
CA PHE A 223 -1.50 -9.86 -21.50
C PHE A 223 -0.14 -9.82 -22.22
N SER A 224 0.44 -10.98 -22.52
CA SER A 224 1.66 -11.07 -23.34
C SER A 224 1.35 -10.70 -24.79
N PRO A 225 2.20 -9.92 -25.48
CA PRO A 225 2.00 -9.61 -26.89
C PRO A 225 1.79 -10.87 -27.76
N PRO A 226 1.00 -10.78 -28.84
CA PRO A 226 0.76 -11.92 -29.73
C PRO A 226 2.09 -12.53 -30.22
N ASN A 227 2.19 -13.86 -30.18
CA ASN A 227 3.40 -14.62 -30.54
C ASN A 227 4.64 -14.36 -29.68
N THR A 228 4.50 -13.70 -28.53
CA THR A 228 5.57 -13.62 -27.53
C THR A 228 5.23 -14.50 -26.34
N PRO A 229 6.10 -15.46 -25.97
CA PRO A 229 5.93 -16.18 -24.71
C PRO A 229 5.98 -15.19 -23.55
N PHE A 230 5.11 -15.39 -22.55
CA PHE A 230 5.22 -14.68 -21.28
C PHE A 230 6.64 -14.85 -20.73
N GLN A 231 7.24 -13.75 -20.29
CA GLN A 231 8.53 -13.73 -19.61
C GLN A 231 8.38 -12.95 -18.32
N GLY A 232 8.50 -13.64 -17.19
CA GLY A 232 8.56 -13.04 -15.87
C GLY A 232 10.00 -12.73 -15.45
N PRO A 233 10.22 -12.40 -14.16
CA PRO A 233 11.54 -12.15 -13.59
C PRO A 233 12.52 -13.29 -13.89
N GLY A 234 13.77 -12.95 -14.20
CA GLY A 234 14.78 -13.94 -14.59
C GLY A 234 14.54 -14.64 -15.93
N GLY A 235 13.55 -14.20 -16.73
CA GLY A 235 13.21 -14.83 -18.02
C GLY A 235 12.38 -16.10 -17.88
N CYS A 236 11.77 -16.33 -16.73
CA CYS A 236 10.88 -17.48 -16.52
C CYS A 236 9.65 -17.42 -17.43
N THR A 237 9.19 -18.57 -17.92
CA THR A 237 8.09 -18.65 -18.91
C THR A 237 6.83 -19.35 -18.39
N ASP A 238 6.89 -19.85 -17.16
CA ASP A 238 5.81 -20.60 -16.53
C ASP A 238 5.82 -20.37 -15.01
N SER A 239 4.69 -20.62 -14.34
CA SER A 239 4.57 -20.39 -12.90
C SER A 239 5.61 -21.15 -12.07
N SER A 240 6.02 -22.36 -12.48
CA SER A 240 7.03 -23.13 -11.75
C SER A 240 8.40 -22.49 -11.88
N SER A 241 8.80 -22.08 -13.09
CA SER A 241 10.09 -21.43 -13.30
C SER A 241 10.17 -20.05 -12.67
N CYS A 242 9.08 -19.27 -12.68
CA CYS A 242 9.05 -17.96 -12.03
C CYS A 242 9.16 -18.07 -10.52
N ARG A 243 8.48 -19.06 -9.92
CA ARG A 243 8.62 -19.35 -8.50
C ARG A 243 10.06 -19.70 -8.14
N SER A 244 10.67 -20.65 -8.85
CA SER A 244 12.06 -21.04 -8.62
C SER A 244 13.01 -19.85 -8.69
N HIS A 245 12.83 -18.93 -9.65
CA HIS A 245 13.63 -17.72 -9.75
C HIS A 245 13.47 -16.81 -8.53
N CYS A 246 12.23 -16.51 -8.13
CA CYS A 246 11.95 -15.61 -7.01
C CYS A 246 12.44 -16.16 -5.67
N GLU A 247 12.42 -17.47 -5.46
CA GLU A 247 12.97 -18.09 -4.25
C GLU A 247 14.50 -17.96 -4.17
N GLN A 248 15.19 -17.99 -5.31
CA GLN A 248 16.65 -17.77 -5.38
C GLN A 248 17.02 -16.28 -5.37
N ASN A 249 16.14 -15.43 -5.91
CA ASN A 249 16.35 -14.01 -6.13
C ASN A 249 15.13 -13.22 -5.60
N PRO A 250 14.92 -13.19 -4.27
CA PRO A 250 13.73 -12.56 -3.68
C PRO A 250 13.63 -11.06 -3.94
N ASP A 251 14.76 -10.39 -4.21
CA ASP A 251 14.80 -8.96 -4.52
C ASP A 251 14.35 -8.65 -5.97
N ASP A 252 14.37 -9.64 -6.87
CA ASP A 252 13.89 -9.50 -8.25
C ASP A 252 12.37 -9.61 -8.36
N CYS A 253 11.71 -10.00 -7.27
CA CYS A 253 10.29 -10.31 -7.26
C CYS A 253 9.55 -9.52 -6.18
N ARG A 254 8.27 -9.27 -6.45
CA ARG A 254 7.36 -8.63 -5.50
C ARG A 254 6.20 -9.55 -5.19
N SER A 255 5.58 -9.37 -4.02
CA SER A 255 4.26 -9.91 -3.76
C SER A 255 3.25 -8.83 -3.45
N TYR A 256 2.01 -9.11 -3.83
CA TYR A 256 0.83 -8.27 -3.56
C TYR A 256 -0.12 -8.90 -2.54
N SER A 257 0.32 -10.01 -1.93
CA SER A 257 -0.37 -10.63 -0.81
C SER A 257 -0.51 -9.64 0.35
N PRO A 258 -1.63 -9.62 1.09
CA PRO A 258 -1.77 -8.80 2.29
C PRO A 258 -0.59 -9.01 3.26
N GLY A 259 -0.04 -7.93 3.81
CA GLY A 259 1.09 -7.97 4.74
C GLY A 259 2.48 -8.12 4.10
N SER A 260 2.56 -8.25 2.78
CA SER A 260 3.85 -8.45 2.09
C SER A 260 4.63 -7.16 1.87
N ASN A 261 3.96 -5.99 1.84
CA ASN A 261 4.56 -4.69 1.51
C ASN A 261 5.44 -4.71 0.25
N GLY A 262 5.03 -5.45 -0.79
CA GLY A 262 5.80 -5.58 -2.02
C GLY A 262 6.98 -6.52 -1.92
N ARG A 263 7.28 -7.11 -0.75
CA ARG A 263 8.32 -8.13 -0.60
C ARG A 263 7.80 -9.45 -1.13
N TYR A 264 8.63 -10.20 -1.87
CA TYR A 264 8.27 -11.55 -2.27
C TYR A 264 7.92 -12.41 -1.04
N VAL A 265 6.78 -13.09 -1.11
CA VAL A 265 6.32 -14.03 -0.09
C VAL A 265 6.33 -15.42 -0.70
N PRO A 266 7.16 -16.35 -0.19
CA PRO A 266 7.16 -17.75 -0.59
C PRO A 266 5.77 -18.36 -0.47
N ILE A 267 5.45 -19.29 -1.36
CA ILE A 267 4.13 -19.92 -1.36
C ILE A 267 3.99 -20.84 -0.14
N ALA A 268 2.93 -20.64 0.63
CA ALA A 268 2.59 -21.52 1.74
C ALA A 268 2.19 -22.90 1.22
N CYS A 269 2.85 -23.95 1.71
CA CYS A 269 2.49 -25.32 1.38
C CYS A 269 1.23 -25.76 2.11
N PRO A 270 0.44 -26.69 1.54
CA PRO A 270 -0.69 -27.31 2.22
C PRO A 270 -0.31 -27.91 3.59
N ASN A 271 -1.28 -28.00 4.49
CA ASN A 271 -1.08 -28.65 5.79
C ASN A 271 -0.51 -30.06 5.64
N GLY A 272 0.52 -30.38 6.42
CA GLY A 272 1.25 -31.65 6.33
C GLY A 272 2.33 -31.68 5.25
N GLN A 273 2.61 -30.54 4.62
CA GLN A 273 3.72 -30.36 3.70
C GLN A 273 4.60 -29.20 4.16
N PHE A 274 5.87 -29.24 3.77
CA PHE A 274 6.83 -28.18 3.95
C PHE A 274 7.45 -27.80 2.61
N PHE A 275 8.06 -26.62 2.54
CA PHE A 275 8.79 -26.24 1.35
C PHE A 275 10.13 -26.99 1.30
N GLY A 276 10.21 -27.98 0.41
CA GLY A 276 11.36 -28.88 0.33
C GLY A 276 12.46 -28.38 -0.60
N PRO A 277 13.62 -29.07 -0.62
CA PRO A 277 14.68 -28.78 -1.58
C PRO A 277 14.14 -28.83 -3.02
N GLY A 278 14.63 -27.96 -3.90
CA GLY A 278 14.14 -27.86 -5.29
C GLY A 278 12.89 -26.99 -5.50
N GLY A 279 12.39 -26.31 -4.46
CA GLY A 279 11.36 -25.28 -4.60
C GLY A 279 9.92 -25.82 -4.67
N ALA A 280 9.71 -27.06 -4.22
CA ALA A 280 8.42 -27.75 -4.29
C ALA A 280 7.89 -28.11 -2.90
N CYS A 281 6.56 -28.00 -2.73
CA CYS A 281 5.90 -28.49 -1.53
C CYS A 281 6.09 -30.00 -1.42
N THR A 282 6.65 -30.41 -0.29
CA THR A 282 7.07 -31.77 0.01
C THR A 282 6.29 -32.26 1.22
N SER A 283 5.68 -33.43 1.11
CA SER A 283 4.97 -34.03 2.24
C SER A 283 5.93 -34.34 3.39
N ASN A 284 5.50 -34.14 4.64
CA ASN A 284 6.37 -34.31 5.81
C ASN A 284 6.95 -35.74 5.92
N ASP A 285 6.23 -36.75 5.45
CA ASP A 285 6.71 -38.15 5.38
C ASP A 285 7.82 -38.38 4.34
N LYS A 286 7.99 -37.43 3.41
CA LYS A 286 9.00 -37.48 2.34
C LYS A 286 10.28 -36.70 2.66
N THR A 287 10.39 -36.14 3.86
CA THR A 287 11.52 -35.32 4.29
C THR A 287 12.88 -36.01 4.08
N ASN A 288 13.00 -37.26 4.52
CA ASN A 288 14.27 -38.00 4.41
C ASN A 288 14.63 -38.35 2.97
N GLU A 289 13.64 -38.64 2.13
CA GLU A 289 13.82 -38.91 0.71
C GLU A 289 14.29 -37.65 -0.02
N ALA A 290 13.63 -36.51 0.25
CA ALA A 290 14.00 -35.21 -0.31
C ALA A 290 15.42 -34.77 0.11
N SER A 291 15.79 -34.98 1.38
CA SER A 291 17.13 -34.67 1.89
C SER A 291 18.20 -35.55 1.24
N SER A 292 17.96 -36.86 1.13
CA SER A 292 18.88 -37.79 0.45
C SER A 292 19.05 -37.42 -1.03
N CYS A 293 17.98 -36.97 -1.67
CA CYS A 293 17.98 -36.49 -3.04
C CYS A 293 18.94 -35.33 -3.26
N ALA A 294 18.79 -34.29 -2.45
CA ALA A 294 19.61 -33.09 -2.52
C ALA A 294 21.08 -33.38 -2.20
N GLN A 295 21.34 -34.25 -1.22
CA GLN A 295 22.71 -34.70 -0.88
C GLN A 295 23.36 -35.48 -2.03
N GLY A 296 22.56 -36.22 -2.82
CA GLY A 296 23.02 -36.90 -4.03
C GLY A 296 23.29 -35.99 -5.23
N GLY A 297 23.15 -34.66 -5.07
CA GLY A 297 23.28 -33.71 -6.18
C GLY A 297 22.14 -33.79 -7.20
N GLN A 298 21.02 -34.41 -6.82
CA GLN A 298 19.79 -34.51 -7.61
C GLN A 298 18.79 -33.43 -7.19
N TYR A 299 17.80 -33.20 -8.03
CA TYR A 299 16.76 -32.19 -7.80
C TYR A 299 15.47 -32.85 -7.36
N TRP A 300 14.87 -32.35 -6.28
CA TRP A 300 13.65 -32.90 -5.74
C TRP A 300 12.42 -32.20 -6.34
N SER A 301 11.45 -32.98 -6.80
CA SER A 301 10.21 -32.48 -7.45
C SER A 301 9.04 -32.25 -6.48
N GLY A 302 9.25 -32.45 -5.18
CA GLY A 302 8.17 -32.54 -4.17
C GLY A 302 7.78 -33.99 -3.85
N SER A 303 8.09 -34.93 -4.75
CA SER A 303 7.72 -36.35 -4.61
C SER A 303 8.78 -37.35 -5.06
N SER A 304 9.76 -36.95 -5.88
CA SER A 304 10.77 -37.83 -6.46
C SER A 304 12.04 -37.08 -6.87
N CYS A 305 13.15 -37.81 -6.94
CA CYS A 305 14.43 -37.31 -7.46
C CYS A 305 14.48 -37.22 -8.97
N GLN A 306 15.06 -36.12 -9.45
CA GLN A 306 15.26 -35.80 -10.85
C GLN A 306 16.75 -35.53 -11.09
N THR A 307 17.27 -36.00 -12.22
CA THR A 307 18.65 -35.72 -12.66
C THR A 307 18.78 -34.42 -13.44
N THR A 308 17.66 -33.88 -13.91
CA THR A 308 17.56 -32.59 -14.58
C THR A 308 16.99 -31.55 -13.61
N PRO A 309 17.51 -30.31 -13.63
CA PRO A 309 16.95 -29.23 -12.83
C PRO A 309 15.49 -28.99 -13.20
N PRO A 310 14.59 -28.76 -12.21
CA PRO A 310 13.25 -28.27 -12.45
C PRO A 310 13.30 -26.96 -13.23
N PRO A 311 12.23 -26.62 -13.98
CA PRO A 311 12.11 -25.33 -14.65
C PRO A 311 12.44 -24.17 -13.68
N GLY A 312 13.28 -23.24 -14.14
CA GLY A 312 13.68 -22.02 -13.42
C GLY A 312 14.68 -22.19 -12.27
N ILE A 313 15.19 -23.40 -12.02
CA ILE A 313 16.32 -23.60 -11.10
C ILE A 313 17.62 -23.31 -11.87
N ASP A 314 18.44 -22.37 -11.39
CA ASP A 314 19.77 -22.17 -11.93
C ASP A 314 20.71 -23.20 -11.29
N PRO A 315 21.25 -24.17 -12.05
CA PRO A 315 22.17 -25.18 -11.51
C PRO A 315 23.52 -24.58 -11.04
N LYS A 316 23.80 -23.31 -11.36
CA LYS A 316 25.03 -22.59 -10.98
C LYS A 316 24.82 -21.65 -9.80
N ALA A 317 23.59 -21.19 -9.57
CA ALA A 317 23.25 -20.57 -8.31
C ALA A 317 23.47 -21.66 -7.26
N GLY A 318 24.43 -21.45 -6.34
CA GLY A 318 24.73 -22.43 -5.31
C GLY A 318 23.42 -22.77 -4.64
N GLY A 319 22.91 -23.99 -4.91
CA GLY A 319 21.57 -24.38 -4.52
C GLY A 319 21.36 -24.10 -3.04
N ALA A 320 20.12 -23.99 -2.60
CA ALA A 320 19.76 -24.05 -1.20
C ALA A 320 20.17 -25.43 -0.64
N PHE A 321 21.47 -25.66 -0.51
CA PHE A 321 22.06 -26.71 0.27
C PHE A 321 21.55 -26.43 1.67
N PHE A 322 20.85 -27.40 2.25
CA PHE A 322 20.68 -27.47 3.69
C PHE A 322 22.07 -27.51 4.31
N GLN A 323 22.69 -26.35 4.48
CA GLN A 323 23.81 -26.21 5.37
C GLN A 323 23.21 -26.19 6.76
N SER A 324 23.68 -27.11 7.61
CA SER A 324 23.43 -27.03 9.03
C SER A 324 23.77 -25.61 9.51
N ARG A 325 22.73 -24.88 9.95
CA ARG A 325 22.86 -23.56 10.54
C ARG A 325 22.86 -23.73 12.05
N ALA A 326 24.03 -24.06 12.60
CA ALA A 326 24.21 -24.25 14.04
C ALA A 326 23.78 -23.00 14.86
N ASP A 327 23.77 -21.83 14.22
CA ASP A 327 23.30 -20.55 14.75
C ASP A 327 21.77 -20.45 14.91
N MET A 328 20.99 -21.28 14.23
CA MET A 328 19.52 -21.29 14.34
C MET A 328 18.99 -22.20 15.47
N GLY A 329 19.87 -22.75 16.30
CA GLY A 329 19.53 -23.78 17.29
C GLY A 329 19.26 -25.13 16.61
N GLY A 330 19.25 -26.21 17.37
CA GLY A 330 18.97 -27.56 16.85
C GLY A 330 17.52 -27.69 16.39
N CYS A 331 17.18 -27.09 15.25
CA CYS A 331 15.88 -27.22 14.62
C CYS A 331 15.60 -28.70 14.40
N GLN A 332 14.56 -29.23 15.05
CA GLN A 332 14.03 -30.53 14.68
C GLN A 332 13.38 -30.41 13.30
N THR A 333 13.67 -31.39 12.46
CA THR A 333 13.03 -31.54 11.16
C THR A 333 11.51 -31.63 11.37
N PRO A 334 10.66 -30.92 10.61
CA PRO A 334 9.21 -31.03 10.77
C PRO A 334 8.77 -32.50 10.68
N GLY A 335 8.28 -33.07 11.80
CA GLY A 335 7.86 -34.47 11.89
C GLY A 335 8.74 -35.39 12.77
N GLU A 336 9.80 -34.87 13.39
CA GLU A 336 10.50 -35.47 14.54
C GLU A 336 10.11 -34.81 15.87
#